data_AF-A0AAW0EIM4-F1
#
_entry.id   AF-A0AAW0EIM4-F1
#
_cell.length_a   1.000
_cell.length_b   1.000
_cell.length_c   1.000
_cell.angle_alpha   90.00
_cell.angle_beta   90.00
_cell.angle_gamma   90.00
#
_symmetry.space_group_name_H-M   'P 1'
#
loop_
_entity.id
_entity.type
_entity.pdbx_description
1 polymer ?
#
loop_
_entity_poly.entity_id
_entity_poly.type
_entity_poly.pdbx_seq_one_letter_code
_entity_poly.pdbx_strand_id
1 'polypeptide(L)'
;MACTRLPLLASECHHASCIAQVQRQNINKPGPSSGSVQASIVAGQKRKESDDMSVTLDPRKRPRAPSPEEQHVVVLQARISDLERQLRAIEQANTRHNATAAEDRTVQTCLEDLMKSAAADRELVRTLETNAELKAQAVTSATIALQDRTQQLSAAHANIRKLTARINYLEDDRKTLRANVTHYREKCGKIQTHYEAESAELKRSSRSNETIRRF
;
A
#
# COMPACT_ATOMS: atom_id res chain seq x y z
N MET A 1 12.85 -19.90 -17.50
CA MET A 1 12.17 -18.64 -17.85
C MET A 1 10.74 -18.97 -18.23
N ALA A 2 9.79 -18.66 -17.37
CA ALA A 2 8.37 -18.66 -17.69
C ALA A 2 7.73 -17.57 -16.84
N CYS A 3 7.38 -16.47 -17.50
CA CYS A 3 6.78 -15.28 -16.94
C CYS A 3 5.27 -15.43 -17.08
N THR A 4 4.59 -15.88 -16.04
CA THR A 4 3.13 -15.95 -16.03
C THR A 4 2.57 -14.65 -15.47
N ARG A 5 2.03 -13.86 -16.41
CA ARG A 5 1.28 -12.62 -16.18
C ARG A 5 0.06 -12.90 -15.29
N LEU A 6 -0.03 -12.19 -14.18
CA LEU A 6 -1.27 -12.01 -13.40
C LEU A 6 -2.17 -10.99 -14.10
N PRO A 7 -3.50 -11.19 -14.17
CA PRO A 7 -4.43 -10.20 -14.67
C PRO A 7 -4.61 -9.10 -13.61
N LEU A 8 -4.24 -7.87 -13.97
CA LEU A 8 -4.59 -6.66 -13.24
C LEU A 8 -6.10 -6.50 -13.25
N LEU A 9 -6.71 -6.58 -12.07
CA LEU A 9 -8.13 -6.31 -11.84
C LEU A 9 -8.40 -4.83 -12.10
N ALA A 10 -9.04 -4.54 -13.23
CA ALA A 10 -9.79 -3.32 -13.45
C ALA A 10 -11.08 -3.40 -12.61
N SER A 11 -11.06 -2.80 -11.43
CA SER A 11 -12.27 -2.54 -10.64
C SER A 11 -12.08 -1.26 -9.80
N GLU A 12 -11.58 -0.21 -10.46
CA GLU A 12 -11.71 1.15 -9.97
C GLU A 12 -12.97 1.78 -10.61
N CYS A 13 -13.64 2.65 -9.85
CA CYS A 13 -14.68 3.60 -10.28
C CYS A 13 -16.16 3.33 -9.97
N HIS A 14 -16.57 2.56 -8.95
CA HIS A 14 -17.98 2.62 -8.49
C HIS A 14 -18.18 3.10 -7.04
N HIS A 15 -17.13 3.18 -6.21
CA HIS A 15 -17.28 3.61 -4.81
C HIS A 15 -17.10 5.12 -4.55
N ALA A 16 -16.54 5.88 -5.50
CA ALA A 16 -16.41 7.34 -5.37
C ALA A 16 -17.71 8.11 -5.70
N SER A 17 -18.73 7.45 -6.28
CA SER A 17 -19.97 8.10 -6.73
C SER A 17 -20.97 8.35 -5.60
N CYS A 18 -20.95 7.58 -4.51
CA CYS A 18 -21.95 7.71 -3.45
C CYS A 18 -21.63 8.85 -2.45
N ILE A 19 -20.36 9.21 -2.26
CA ILE A 19 -19.96 10.28 -1.32
C ILE A 19 -20.14 11.67 -1.96
N ALA A 20 -19.98 11.80 -3.28
CA ALA A 20 -20.13 13.08 -3.97
C ALA A 20 -21.60 13.52 -4.18
N GLN A 21 -22.56 12.61 -4.08
CA GLN A 21 -23.97 12.90 -4.37
C GLN A 21 -24.74 13.48 -3.17
N VAL A 22 -24.23 13.29 -1.94
CA VAL A 22 -24.81 13.88 -0.71
C VAL A 22 -24.32 15.32 -0.48
N GLN A 23 -23.12 15.69 -0.96
CA GLN A 23 -22.56 17.03 -0.74
C GLN A 23 -22.99 18.10 -1.77
N ARG A 24 -23.62 17.73 -2.89
CA ARG A 24 -24.06 18.72 -3.92
C ARG A 24 -25.48 19.26 -3.74
N GLN A 25 -26.26 18.80 -2.76
CA GLN A 25 -27.61 19.32 -2.52
C GLN A 25 -27.72 20.32 -1.36
N ASN A 26 -26.62 20.62 -0.66
CA ASN A 26 -26.65 21.45 0.56
C ASN A 26 -25.89 22.79 0.45
N ILE A 27 -25.54 23.23 -0.76
CA ILE A 27 -24.84 24.50 -1.01
C ILE A 27 -25.63 25.32 -2.03
N ASN A 28 -26.85 25.73 -1.66
CA ASN A 28 -27.57 26.81 -2.31
C ASN A 28 -28.74 27.27 -1.40
N LYS A 29 -28.43 28.01 -0.33
CA LYS A 29 -28.93 29.38 -0.13
C LYS A 29 -28.47 29.97 1.22
N PRO A 30 -28.27 31.30 1.27
CA PRO A 30 -27.58 32.01 2.35
C PRO A 30 -28.52 32.35 3.52
N GLY A 31 -27.98 32.29 4.75
CA GLY A 31 -28.34 33.26 5.80
C GLY A 31 -27.45 34.51 5.67
N PRO A 32 -27.61 35.61 6.46
CA PRO A 32 -28.20 35.60 7.80
C PRO A 32 -29.00 36.87 8.23
N SER A 33 -29.50 36.80 9.47
CA SER A 33 -29.60 37.87 10.48
C SER A 33 -30.71 38.94 10.46
N SER A 34 -31.43 38.93 11.59
CA SER A 34 -31.68 40.07 12.49
C SER A 34 -32.64 41.20 12.08
N GLY A 35 -33.70 41.34 12.88
CA GLY A 35 -34.09 42.64 13.41
C GLY A 35 -35.26 43.36 12.73
N SER A 36 -36.12 43.92 13.58
CA SER A 36 -37.21 44.87 13.32
C SER A 36 -38.57 44.29 12.94
N VAL A 37 -39.41 44.21 13.97
CA VAL A 37 -40.76 44.77 14.04
C VAL A 37 -41.25 45.43 12.75
N GLN A 38 -42.22 44.78 12.10
CA GLN A 38 -43.34 45.47 11.49
C GLN A 38 -44.59 44.60 11.66
N ALA A 39 -45.39 44.98 12.66
CA ALA A 39 -46.80 44.67 12.64
C ALA A 39 -47.40 45.28 11.36
N SER A 40 -48.00 44.44 10.53
CA SER A 40 -48.91 44.88 9.48
C SER A 40 -50.05 43.88 9.41
N ILE A 41 -51.02 44.20 10.26
CA ILE A 41 -52.41 43.78 10.21
C ILE A 41 -52.98 44.25 8.87
N VAL A 42 -53.31 43.33 7.98
CA VAL A 42 -54.29 43.52 6.89
C VAL A 42 -55.05 42.20 6.79
N ALA A 43 -56.11 42.05 7.58
CA ALA A 43 -57.48 42.39 7.18
C ALA A 43 -57.90 41.66 5.88
N GLY A 44 -58.06 40.34 6.00
CA GLY A 44 -58.77 39.49 5.06
C GLY A 44 -59.95 38.80 5.74
N GLN A 45 -60.77 39.58 6.47
CA GLN A 45 -62.08 39.17 6.93
C GLN A 45 -62.96 38.86 5.70
N LYS A 46 -62.95 37.61 5.22
CA LYS A 46 -64.13 37.05 4.58
C LYS A 46 -65.06 36.60 5.70
N ARG A 47 -65.84 37.57 6.18
CA ARG A 47 -67.09 37.32 6.88
C ARG A 47 -67.89 36.38 5.99
N LYS A 48 -67.93 35.09 6.32
CA LYS A 48 -69.12 34.31 6.01
C LYS A 48 -70.19 34.94 6.87
N GLU A 49 -71.09 35.66 6.21
CA GLU A 49 -72.33 36.16 6.79
C GLU A 49 -72.92 35.03 7.62
N SER A 50 -72.85 35.21 8.94
CA SER A 50 -73.76 34.59 9.86
C SER A 50 -75.13 35.14 9.48
N ASP A 51 -75.96 34.30 8.87
CA ASP A 51 -77.40 34.49 8.90
C ASP A 51 -77.79 34.56 10.38
N ASP A 52 -77.87 35.79 10.90
CA ASP A 52 -78.54 36.13 12.15
C ASP A 52 -80.02 35.84 11.94
N MET A 53 -80.38 34.56 12.01
CA MET A 53 -81.70 34.14 12.42
C MET A 53 -81.79 34.47 13.91
N SER A 54 -82.14 35.71 14.21
CA SER A 54 -82.61 36.13 15.52
C SER A 54 -83.85 35.31 15.86
N VAL A 55 -83.64 34.14 16.44
CA VAL A 55 -84.68 33.39 17.14
C VAL A 55 -85.03 34.26 18.34
N THR A 56 -86.17 34.94 18.26
CA THR A 56 -86.81 35.60 19.39
C THR A 56 -87.06 34.53 20.44
N LEU A 57 -86.14 34.36 21.38
CA LEU A 57 -86.31 33.49 22.53
C LEU A 57 -87.38 34.12 23.41
N ASP A 58 -88.59 33.60 23.28
CA ASP A 58 -89.69 33.83 24.21
C ASP A 58 -89.17 33.54 25.64
N PRO A 59 -89.07 34.54 26.54
CA PRO A 59 -88.41 34.39 27.84
C PRO A 59 -89.17 33.45 28.79
N ARG A 60 -90.30 32.86 28.34
CA ARG A 60 -91.09 31.86 29.07
C ARG A 60 -90.96 30.43 28.56
N LYS A 61 -90.21 30.17 27.48
CA LYS A 61 -89.85 28.79 27.08
C LYS A 61 -88.51 28.41 27.71
N ARG A 62 -88.58 27.77 28.87
CA ARG A 62 -87.43 27.04 29.43
C ARG A 62 -86.91 26.08 28.34
N PRO A 63 -85.59 26.02 28.07
CA PRO A 63 -85.05 24.98 27.22
C PRO A 63 -85.57 23.64 27.76
N ARG A 64 -86.28 22.88 26.91
CA ARG A 64 -86.78 21.57 27.32
C ARG A 64 -85.55 20.74 27.64
N ALA A 65 -85.47 20.23 28.87
CA ALA A 65 -84.39 19.34 29.23
C ALA A 65 -84.34 18.21 28.18
N PRO A 66 -83.18 17.93 27.59
CA PRO A 66 -83.07 16.91 26.56
C PRO A 66 -83.63 15.61 27.11
N SER A 67 -84.37 14.89 26.28
CA SER A 67 -84.94 13.62 26.69
C SER A 67 -83.81 12.66 27.10
N PRO A 68 -84.05 11.68 27.98
CA PRO A 68 -83.03 10.69 28.35
C PRO A 68 -82.39 10.02 27.13
N GLU A 69 -83.16 9.86 26.05
CA GLU A 69 -82.70 9.30 24.78
C GLU A 69 -81.77 10.26 24.03
N GLU A 70 -82.08 11.56 23.97
CA GLU A 70 -81.22 12.59 23.36
C GLU A 70 -79.88 12.72 24.10
N GLN A 71 -79.88 12.63 25.43
CA GLN A 71 -78.64 12.63 26.23
C GLN A 71 -77.79 11.39 25.95
N HIS A 72 -78.43 10.23 25.82
CA HIS A 72 -77.74 8.97 25.53
C HIS A 72 -77.09 8.98 24.13
N VAL A 73 -77.79 9.54 23.13
CA VAL A 73 -77.24 9.73 21.78
C VAL A 73 -76.01 10.65 21.81
N VAL A 74 -76.04 11.75 22.57
CA VAL A 74 -74.89 12.66 22.70
C VAL A 74 -73.69 11.96 23.35
N VAL A 75 -73.90 11.16 24.40
CA VAL A 75 -72.83 10.39 25.05
C VAL A 75 -72.22 9.35 24.11
N LEU A 76 -73.07 8.62 23.37
CA LEU A 76 -72.60 7.64 22.38
C LEU A 76 -71.83 8.31 21.24
N GLN A 77 -72.28 9.46 20.77
CA GLN A 77 -71.64 10.18 19.68
C GLN A 77 -70.28 10.80 20.09
N ALA A 78 -70.18 11.26 21.35
CA ALA A 78 -68.91 11.64 21.95
C ALA A 78 -67.95 10.43 22.05
N ARG A 79 -68.45 9.27 22.49
CA ARG A 79 -67.65 8.05 22.58
C ARG A 79 -67.17 7.55 21.21
N ILE A 80 -68.01 7.63 20.18
CA ILE A 80 -67.64 7.30 18.79
C ILE A 80 -66.54 8.25 18.30
N SER A 81 -66.71 9.56 18.52
CA SER A 81 -65.70 10.57 18.12
C SER A 81 -64.35 10.35 18.80
N ASP A 82 -64.35 9.96 20.07
CA ASP A 82 -63.13 9.61 20.81
C ASP A 82 -62.47 8.34 20.27
N LEU A 83 -63.25 7.29 19.97
CA LEU A 83 -62.74 6.06 19.36
C LEU A 83 -62.14 6.32 17.97
N GLU A 84 -62.77 7.16 17.14
CA GLU A 84 -62.22 7.56 15.84
C GLU A 84 -60.91 8.35 15.99
N ARG A 85 -60.82 9.23 16.99
CA ARG A 85 -59.56 9.94 17.29
C ARG A 85 -58.46 8.96 17.73
N GLN A 86 -58.80 7.98 18.57
CA GLN A 86 -57.85 6.94 19.00
C GLN A 86 -57.38 6.08 17.82
N LEU A 87 -58.29 5.70 16.92
CA LEU A 87 -57.98 4.92 15.74
C LEU A 87 -57.02 5.68 14.80
N ARG A 88 -57.28 6.97 14.53
CA ARG A 88 -56.36 7.83 13.77
C ARG A 88 -54.97 7.95 14.42
N ALA A 89 -54.91 8.04 15.75
CA ALA A 89 -53.63 8.10 16.47
C ALA A 89 -52.85 6.78 16.36
N ILE A 90 -53.54 5.63 16.44
CA ILE A 90 -52.94 4.31 16.26
C ILE A 90 -52.43 4.13 14.82
N GLU A 91 -53.19 4.55 13.82
CA GLU A 91 -52.76 4.52 12.40
C GLU A 91 -51.50 5.37 12.18
N GLN A 92 -51.45 6.59 12.74
CA GLN A 92 -50.26 7.44 12.70
C GLN A 92 -49.07 6.82 13.44
N ALA A 93 -49.29 6.18 14.58
CA ALA A 93 -48.22 5.47 15.29
C ALA A 93 -47.70 4.28 14.47
N ASN A 94 -48.59 3.53 13.82
CA ASN A 94 -48.21 2.38 13.00
C ASN A 94 -47.44 2.79 11.74
N THR A 95 -47.84 3.89 11.08
CA THR A 95 -47.08 4.43 9.93
C THR A 95 -45.67 4.86 10.35
N ARG A 96 -45.51 5.52 11.50
CA ARG A 96 -44.18 5.86 12.05
C ARG A 96 -43.36 4.62 12.38
N HIS A 97 -43.96 3.62 13.03
CA HIS A 97 -43.27 2.37 13.36
C HIS A 97 -42.80 1.62 12.10
N ASN A 98 -43.62 1.58 11.05
CA ASN A 98 -43.23 0.96 9.78
C ASN A 98 -42.12 1.75 9.07
N ALA A 99 -42.10 3.08 9.20
CA ALA A 99 -41.01 3.91 8.69
C ALA A 99 -39.70 3.65 9.44
N THR A 100 -39.72 3.62 10.78
CA THR A 100 -38.52 3.28 11.57
C THR A 100 -38.04 1.86 11.30
N ALA A 101 -38.95 0.89 11.17
CA ALA A 101 -38.58 -0.48 10.83
C ALA A 101 -37.97 -0.60 9.43
N ALA A 102 -38.33 0.27 8.48
CA ALA A 102 -37.69 0.32 7.17
C ALA A 102 -36.28 0.92 7.26
N GLU A 103 -36.08 1.99 8.06
CA GLU A 103 -34.76 2.57 8.33
C GLU A 103 -33.84 1.58 9.07
N ASP A 104 -34.36 0.85 10.06
CA ASP A 104 -33.58 -0.17 10.78
C ASP A 104 -33.09 -1.27 9.82
N ARG A 105 -33.92 -1.70 8.87
CA ARG A 105 -33.51 -2.68 7.85
C ARG A 105 -32.40 -2.13 6.95
N THR A 106 -32.47 -0.87 6.53
CA THR A 106 -31.43 -0.28 5.67
C THR A 106 -30.11 -0.14 6.42
N VAL A 107 -30.15 0.31 7.68
CA VAL A 107 -28.97 0.37 8.55
C VAL A 107 -28.38 -1.03 8.73
N GLN A 108 -29.23 -2.03 8.98
CA GLN A 108 -28.78 -3.42 9.14
C GLN A 108 -28.09 -3.95 7.89
N THR A 109 -28.64 -3.70 6.69
CA THR A 109 -27.96 -4.07 5.44
C THR A 109 -26.62 -3.35 5.26
N CYS A 110 -26.54 -2.06 5.59
CA CYS A 110 -25.29 -1.31 5.51
C CYS A 110 -24.23 -1.85 6.47
N LEU A 111 -24.62 -2.25 7.68
CA LEU A 111 -23.72 -2.86 8.66
C LEU A 111 -23.21 -4.22 8.17
N GLU A 112 -24.07 -5.06 7.61
CA GLU A 112 -23.67 -6.35 7.05
C GLU A 112 -22.65 -6.20 5.92
N ASP A 113 -22.86 -5.24 5.02
CA ASP A 113 -21.93 -5.00 3.92
C ASP A 113 -20.61 -4.40 4.40
N LEU A 114 -20.63 -3.51 5.39
CA LEU A 114 -19.42 -3.01 6.02
C LEU A 114 -18.63 -4.15 6.71
N MET A 115 -19.33 -5.07 7.38
CA MET A 115 -18.70 -6.23 8.00
C MET A 115 -18.07 -7.17 6.97
N LYS A 116 -18.74 -7.41 5.84
CA LYS A 116 -18.18 -8.20 4.72
C LYS A 116 -16.94 -7.53 4.13
N SER A 117 -16.99 -6.22 3.90
CA SER A 117 -15.83 -5.46 3.42
C SER A 117 -14.66 -5.55 4.40
N ALA A 118 -14.91 -5.33 5.70
CA ALA A 118 -13.89 -5.42 6.72
C ALA A 118 -13.30 -6.84 6.83
N ALA A 119 -14.09 -7.89 6.61
CA ALA A 119 -13.58 -9.26 6.56
C ALA A 119 -12.67 -9.50 5.35
N ALA A 120 -13.04 -8.97 4.17
CA ALA A 120 -12.21 -9.03 2.98
C ALA A 120 -10.89 -8.28 3.16
N ASP A 121 -10.93 -7.09 3.76
CA ASP A 121 -9.73 -6.29 4.05
C ASP A 121 -8.78 -7.01 5.01
N ARG A 122 -9.32 -7.68 6.04
CA ARG A 122 -8.49 -8.50 6.96
C ARG A 122 -7.79 -9.64 6.24
N GLU A 123 -8.47 -10.35 5.34
CA GLU A 123 -7.83 -11.44 4.60
C GLU A 123 -6.79 -10.92 3.60
N LEU A 124 -7.03 -9.75 3.00
CA LEU A 124 -6.06 -9.07 2.16
C LEU A 124 -4.81 -8.70 2.97
N VAL A 125 -4.97 -8.09 4.14
CA VAL A 125 -3.85 -7.75 5.04
C VAL A 125 -3.07 -9.00 5.42
N ARG A 126 -3.75 -10.07 5.83
CA ARG A 126 -3.10 -11.36 6.15
C ARG A 126 -2.29 -11.90 4.96
N THR A 127 -2.83 -11.81 3.76
CA THR A 127 -2.14 -12.22 2.53
C THR A 127 -0.93 -11.34 2.24
N LEU A 128 -1.01 -10.03 2.50
CA LEU A 128 0.11 -9.12 2.34
C LEU A 128 1.21 -9.35 3.38
N GLU A 129 0.85 -9.60 4.63
CA GLU A 129 1.79 -9.92 5.72
C GLU A 129 2.57 -11.19 5.40
N THR A 130 1.89 -12.29 5.06
CA THR A 130 2.56 -13.54 4.66
C THR A 130 3.48 -13.36 3.46
N ASN A 131 3.06 -12.60 2.44
CA ASN A 131 3.91 -12.28 1.29
C ASN A 131 5.12 -11.42 1.67
N ALA A 132 4.97 -10.48 2.60
CA ALA A 132 6.05 -9.64 3.10
C ALA A 132 7.06 -10.47 3.89
N GLU A 133 6.61 -11.39 4.74
CA GLU A 133 7.45 -12.33 5.48
C GLU A 133 8.26 -13.23 4.54
N LEU A 134 7.63 -13.84 3.53
CA LEU A 134 8.32 -14.66 2.53
C LEU A 134 9.39 -13.86 1.77
N LYS A 135 9.08 -12.61 1.40
CA LYS A 135 10.05 -11.72 0.75
C LYS A 135 11.20 -11.36 1.68
N ALA A 136 10.92 -11.08 2.96
CA ALA A 136 11.95 -10.78 3.94
C ALA A 136 12.90 -11.98 4.17
N GLN A 137 12.35 -13.20 4.23
CA GLN A 137 13.15 -14.43 4.31
C GLN A 137 14.01 -14.63 3.04
N ALA A 138 13.45 -14.39 1.86
CA ALA A 138 14.20 -14.46 0.59
C ALA A 138 15.35 -13.43 0.54
N VAL A 139 15.11 -12.19 0.99
CA VAL A 139 16.16 -11.16 1.07
C VAL A 139 17.24 -11.55 2.07
N THR A 140 16.86 -12.10 3.23
CA THR A 140 17.81 -12.53 4.26
C THR A 140 18.71 -13.66 3.74
N SER A 141 18.13 -14.69 3.13
CA SER A 141 18.88 -15.80 2.54
C SER A 141 19.79 -15.35 1.39
N ALA A 142 19.32 -14.45 0.51
CA ALA A 142 20.16 -13.87 -0.54
C ALA A 142 21.32 -13.06 0.03
N THR A 143 21.10 -12.33 1.12
CA THR A 143 22.13 -11.54 1.80
C THR A 143 23.23 -12.44 2.38
N ILE A 144 22.86 -13.53 3.04
CA ILE A 144 23.81 -14.52 3.57
C ILE A 144 24.65 -15.12 2.42
N ALA A 145 24.00 -15.53 1.32
CA ALA A 145 24.71 -16.09 0.17
C ALA A 145 25.68 -15.09 -0.48
N LEU A 146 25.30 -13.81 -0.55
CA LEU A 146 26.19 -12.75 -1.04
C LEU A 146 27.37 -12.51 -0.10
N GLN A 147 27.15 -12.57 1.20
CA GLN A 147 28.22 -12.43 2.20
C GLN A 147 29.22 -13.58 2.09
N ASP A 148 28.76 -14.82 1.98
CA ASP A 148 29.61 -16.00 1.77
C ASP A 148 30.44 -15.88 0.49
N ARG A 149 29.81 -15.46 -0.62
CA ARG A 149 30.52 -15.26 -1.89
C ARG A 149 31.56 -14.14 -1.81
N THR A 150 31.28 -13.08 -1.06
CA THR A 150 32.24 -12.00 -0.82
C THR A 150 33.45 -12.49 -0.02
N GLN A 151 33.24 -13.33 1.00
CA GLN A 151 34.33 -13.96 1.74
C GLN A 151 35.18 -14.88 0.87
N GLN A 152 34.55 -15.70 0.03
CA GLN A 152 35.26 -16.56 -0.93
C GLN A 152 36.10 -15.75 -1.92
N LEU A 153 35.57 -14.65 -2.46
CA LEU A 153 36.32 -13.75 -3.34
C LEU A 153 37.50 -13.08 -2.63
N SER A 154 37.32 -12.66 -1.38
CA SER A 154 38.40 -12.11 -0.56
C SER A 154 39.54 -13.13 -0.36
N ALA A 155 39.20 -14.38 -0.04
CA ALA A 155 40.18 -15.46 0.09
C ALA A 155 40.89 -15.76 -1.24
N ALA A 156 40.15 -15.79 -2.35
CA ALA A 156 40.73 -15.98 -3.68
C ALA A 156 41.71 -14.84 -4.04
N HIS A 157 41.36 -13.59 -3.77
CA HIS A 157 42.25 -12.45 -3.97
C HIS A 157 43.51 -12.53 -3.10
N ALA A 158 43.40 -12.97 -1.85
CA ALA A 158 44.57 -13.19 -0.99
C ALA A 158 45.50 -14.27 -1.57
N ASN A 159 44.94 -15.36 -2.10
CA ASN A 159 45.71 -16.41 -2.76
C ASN A 159 46.39 -15.91 -4.04
N ILE A 160 45.69 -15.14 -4.87
CA ILE A 160 46.27 -14.51 -6.06
C ILE A 160 47.47 -13.65 -5.68
N ARG A 161 47.35 -12.79 -4.66
CA ARG A 161 48.48 -11.97 -4.18
C ARG A 161 49.69 -12.80 -3.77
N LYS A 162 49.48 -13.91 -3.06
CA LYS A 162 50.56 -14.83 -2.66
C LYS A 162 51.24 -15.46 -3.88
N LEU A 163 50.45 -15.92 -4.86
CA LEU A 163 50.97 -16.50 -6.08
C LEU A 163 51.74 -15.47 -6.92
N THR A 164 51.24 -14.24 -7.04
CA THR A 164 51.94 -13.14 -7.72
C THR A 164 53.29 -12.85 -7.07
N ALA A 165 53.36 -12.77 -5.73
CA ALA A 165 54.62 -12.58 -5.03
C ALA A 165 55.60 -13.74 -5.29
N ARG A 166 55.10 -14.98 -5.34
CA ARG A 166 55.92 -16.15 -5.66
C ARG A 166 56.45 -16.13 -7.09
N ILE A 167 55.64 -15.71 -8.06
CA ILE A 167 56.06 -15.56 -9.46
C ILE A 167 57.20 -14.55 -9.54
N ASN A 168 57.05 -13.37 -8.93
CA ASN A 168 58.08 -12.33 -8.95
C ASN A 168 59.41 -12.84 -8.37
N TYR A 169 59.36 -13.55 -7.24
CA TYR A 169 60.55 -14.18 -6.65
C TYR A 169 61.24 -15.15 -7.62
N LEU A 170 60.46 -16.03 -8.26
CA LEU A 170 61.00 -17.01 -9.22
C LEU A 170 61.55 -16.33 -10.48
N GLU A 171 60.96 -15.23 -10.92
CA GLU A 171 61.46 -14.45 -12.04
C GLU A 171 62.81 -13.80 -11.73
N ASP A 172 62.98 -13.28 -10.52
CA ASP A 172 64.25 -12.68 -10.08
C ASP A 172 65.35 -13.74 -9.89
N ASP A 173 65.00 -14.90 -9.33
CA ASP A 173 65.92 -16.04 -9.25
C ASP A 173 66.33 -16.53 -10.64
N ARG A 174 65.37 -16.62 -11.59
CA ARG A 174 65.67 -16.95 -12.99
C ARG A 174 66.59 -15.93 -13.65
N LYS A 175 66.43 -14.62 -13.38
CA LYS A 175 67.34 -13.58 -13.89
C LYS A 175 68.76 -13.80 -13.35
N THR A 176 68.88 -14.08 -12.05
CA THR A 176 70.16 -14.34 -11.38
C THR A 176 70.85 -15.57 -11.97
N LEU A 177 70.12 -16.69 -12.12
CA LEU A 177 70.65 -17.90 -12.75
C LEU A 177 71.10 -17.66 -14.19
N ARG A 178 70.35 -16.89 -14.98
CA ARG A 178 70.78 -16.52 -16.35
C ARG A 178 72.08 -15.74 -16.35
N ALA A 179 72.24 -14.76 -15.45
CA ALA A 179 73.48 -14.01 -15.32
C ALA A 179 74.66 -14.93 -14.95
N ASN A 180 74.47 -15.85 -14.00
CA ASN A 180 75.48 -16.84 -13.62
C ASN A 180 75.87 -17.75 -14.79
N VAL A 181 74.90 -18.24 -15.56
CA VAL A 181 75.17 -19.07 -16.75
C VAL A 181 76.02 -18.30 -17.76
N THR A 182 75.68 -17.04 -18.05
CA THR A 182 76.48 -16.19 -18.94
C THR A 182 77.91 -16.01 -18.42
N HIS A 183 78.06 -15.70 -17.13
CA HIS A 183 79.37 -15.55 -16.49
C HIS A 183 80.24 -16.81 -16.59
N TYR A 184 79.69 -17.98 -16.28
CA TYR A 184 80.43 -19.23 -16.37
C TYR A 184 80.75 -19.62 -17.81
N ARG A 185 79.86 -19.35 -18.78
CA ARG A 185 80.15 -19.54 -20.21
C ARG A 185 81.33 -18.69 -20.66
N GLU A 186 81.38 -17.41 -20.27
CA GLU A 186 82.50 -16.53 -20.58
C GLU A 186 83.81 -17.03 -19.94
N LYS A 187 83.76 -17.47 -18.68
CA LYS A 187 84.92 -18.01 -17.98
C LYS A 187 85.45 -19.28 -18.65
N CYS A 188 84.56 -20.20 -19.03
CA CYS A 188 84.91 -21.40 -19.78
C CYS A 188 85.52 -21.05 -21.15
N GLY A 189 84.96 -20.06 -21.86
CA GLY A 189 85.51 -19.57 -23.12
C GLY A 189 86.94 -19.06 -22.96
N LYS A 190 87.22 -18.24 -21.93
CA LYS A 190 88.57 -17.75 -21.63
C LYS A 190 89.55 -18.90 -21.36
N ILE A 191 89.14 -19.87 -20.54
CA ILE A 191 89.95 -21.05 -20.22
C ILE A 191 90.26 -21.84 -21.49
N GLN A 192 89.26 -22.07 -22.34
CA GLN A 192 89.43 -22.79 -23.59
C GLN A 192 90.42 -22.06 -24.53
N THR A 193 90.27 -20.75 -24.70
CA THR A 193 91.22 -19.96 -25.52
C THR A 193 92.65 -19.99 -24.97
N HIS A 194 92.82 -20.01 -23.64
CA HIS A 194 94.13 -20.14 -23.01
C HIS A 194 94.77 -21.49 -23.32
N TYR A 195 94.04 -22.60 -23.14
CA TYR A 195 94.53 -23.94 -23.46
C TYR A 195 94.86 -24.10 -24.95
N GLU A 196 94.06 -23.53 -25.85
CA GLU A 196 94.33 -23.56 -27.28
C GLU A 196 95.61 -22.78 -27.63
N ALA A 197 95.84 -21.63 -27.00
CA ALA A 197 97.05 -20.83 -27.17
C ALA A 197 98.31 -21.57 -26.66
N GLU A 198 98.24 -22.13 -25.45
CA GLU A 198 99.33 -22.90 -24.84
C GLU A 198 99.65 -24.17 -25.66
N SER A 199 98.62 -24.88 -26.14
CA SER A 199 98.79 -26.03 -27.03
C SER A 199 99.46 -25.64 -28.36
N ALA A 200 99.08 -24.50 -28.94
CA ALA A 200 99.69 -24.00 -30.17
C ALA A 200 101.16 -23.58 -29.96
N GLU A 201 101.49 -23.00 -28.80
CA GLU A 201 102.84 -22.62 -28.42
C GLU A 201 103.74 -23.84 -28.17
N LEU A 202 103.25 -24.84 -27.44
CA LEU A 202 103.90 -26.15 -27.29
C LEU A 202 104.25 -26.76 -28.65
N LYS A 203 103.29 -26.80 -29.59
CA LYS A 203 103.54 -27.31 -30.95
C LYS A 203 104.61 -26.51 -31.69
N ARG A 204 104.65 -25.19 -31.54
CA ARG A 204 105.68 -24.32 -32.14
C ARG A 204 107.06 -24.62 -31.53
N SER A 205 107.13 -24.71 -30.20
CA SER A 205 108.37 -25.02 -29.48
C SER A 205 108.90 -26.42 -29.82
N SER A 206 108.04 -27.44 -29.90
CA SER A 206 108.43 -28.78 -30.35
C SER A 206 109.01 -28.78 -31.76
N ARG A 207 108.38 -28.08 -32.71
CA ARG A 207 108.91 -27.96 -34.09
C ARG A 207 110.26 -27.22 -34.13
N SER A 208 110.42 -26.17 -33.34
CA SER A 208 111.67 -25.43 -33.23
C SER A 208 112.80 -26.31 -32.66
N ASN A 209 112.54 -27.02 -31.57
CA ASN A 209 113.51 -27.95 -30.96
C ASN A 209 113.89 -29.10 -31.90
N GLU A 210 112.92 -29.64 -32.63
CA GLU A 210 113.16 -30.64 -33.68
C GLU A 210 114.08 -30.11 -34.79
N THR A 211 113.89 -28.84 -35.18
CA THR A 211 114.73 -28.17 -36.19
C THR A 211 116.16 -27.99 -35.68
N ILE A 212 116.33 -27.56 -34.42
CA ILE A 212 117.64 -27.40 -33.78
C ILE A 212 118.39 -28.73 -33.71
N ARG A 213 117.71 -29.85 -33.37
CA ARG A 213 118.34 -31.18 -33.30
C ARG A 213 118.82 -31.74 -34.64
N ARG A 214 118.38 -31.18 -35.77
CA ARG A 214 118.77 -31.64 -37.11
C ARG A 214 119.98 -30.88 -37.68
N PHE A 215 120.41 -29.81 -37.02
CA PHE A 215 121.67 -29.11 -37.27
C PHE A 215 122.76 -29.69 -36.36
#